data_AF-A0A1B7MX26-F1
#
_entry.id   AF-A0A1B7MX26-F1
#
_cell.length_a   1.000
_cell.length_b   1.000
_cell.length_c   1.000
_cell.angle_alpha   90.00
_cell.angle_beta   90.00
_cell.angle_gamma   90.00
#
_symmetry.space_group_name_H-M   'P 1'
#
loop_
_entity.id
_entity.type
_entity.pdbx_description
1 polymer ?
#
loop_
_entity_poly.entity_id
_entity_poly.type
_entity_poly.pdbx_seq_one_letter_code
_entity_poly.pdbx_strand_id
1 'polypeptide(L)'
;MDYDVASVPPMSLPALDALQNLPTDFTSALDTLQRQNIIDTFSRVDFLTKGTIQPKLSQFKCFVSLLASSQVVVKAATDASKTLATMLPLFLSPNKMAITVMPLKLRTIVTLQVNEFLQFGISSIAINHDSPHDKTLWNVREHSAD
;
A
#
# COMPACT_ATOMS: atom_id res chain seq x y z
N MET A 1 13.31 -19.89 -2.02
CA MET A 1 14.26 -18.77 -2.15
C MET A 1 15.16 -18.83 -0.93
N ASP A 2 16.46 -18.99 -1.10
CA ASP A 2 17.41 -18.81 0.01
C ASP A 2 17.65 -17.30 0.15
N TYR A 3 16.96 -16.69 1.12
CA TYR A 3 17.28 -15.32 1.53
C TYR A 3 18.48 -15.39 2.46
N ASP A 4 19.47 -14.49 2.28
CA ASP A 4 20.48 -14.29 3.30
C ASP A 4 19.78 -13.69 4.53
N VAL A 5 19.61 -14.52 5.56
CA VAL A 5 18.88 -14.21 6.79
C VAL A 5 19.45 -12.96 7.48
N ALA A 6 20.72 -12.61 7.22
CA ALA A 6 21.36 -11.41 7.75
C ALA A 6 20.87 -10.09 7.10
N SER A 7 20.27 -10.15 5.91
CA SER A 7 19.82 -8.97 5.14
C SER A 7 18.33 -8.65 5.33
N VAL A 8 17.58 -9.55 5.95
CA VAL A 8 16.13 -9.45 6.10
C VAL A 8 15.82 -8.65 7.38
N PRO A 9 14.99 -7.60 7.32
CA PRO A 9 14.54 -6.89 8.51
C PRO A 9 13.89 -7.86 9.52
N PRO A 10 13.94 -7.56 10.83
CA PRO A 10 13.26 -8.38 11.82
C PRO A 10 11.76 -8.46 11.48
N MET A 11 11.25 -9.68 11.34
CA MET A 11 9.85 -10.00 11.04
C MET A 11 9.34 -11.09 11.97
N SER A 12 8.03 -11.13 12.20
CA SER A 12 7.38 -12.22 12.90
C SER A 12 7.51 -13.54 12.14
N LEU A 13 7.48 -14.67 12.86
CA LEU A 13 7.52 -16.01 12.25
C LEU A 13 6.44 -16.21 11.18
N PRO A 14 5.16 -15.80 11.40
CA PRO A 14 4.13 -15.91 10.38
C PRO A 14 4.44 -15.10 9.11
N ALA A 15 5.00 -13.89 9.25
CA ALA A 15 5.38 -13.09 8.09
C ALA A 15 6.55 -13.69 7.32
N LEU A 16 7.55 -14.24 8.02
CA LEU A 16 8.68 -14.92 7.40
C LEU A 16 8.22 -16.18 6.63
N ASP A 17 7.35 -16.99 7.24
CA ASP A 17 6.77 -18.18 6.59
C ASP A 17 5.97 -17.80 5.34
N ALA A 18 5.11 -16.77 5.42
CA ALA A 18 4.36 -16.28 4.27
C ALA A 18 5.26 -15.76 3.13
N LEU A 19 6.35 -15.06 3.47
CA LEU A 19 7.33 -14.58 2.50
C LEU A 19 8.10 -15.73 1.83
N GLN A 20 8.49 -16.75 2.60
CA GLN A 20 9.20 -17.93 2.10
C GLN A 20 8.30 -18.81 1.23
N ASN A 21 7.00 -18.86 1.54
CA ASN A 21 5.99 -19.63 0.81
C ASN A 21 5.42 -18.92 -0.43
N LEU A 22 5.99 -17.79 -0.85
CA LEU A 22 5.61 -17.18 -2.14
C LEU A 22 5.92 -18.13 -3.30
N PRO A 23 5.03 -18.25 -4.30
CA PRO A 23 5.23 -19.17 -5.42
C PRO A 23 6.53 -18.93 -6.21
N THR A 24 7.17 -20.02 -6.62
CA THR A 24 8.46 -20.00 -7.33
C THR A 24 8.38 -19.31 -8.70
N ASP A 25 7.28 -19.49 -9.42
CA ASP A 25 7.01 -18.85 -10.71
C ASP A 25 6.94 -17.31 -10.58
N PHE A 26 6.28 -16.82 -9.52
CA PHE A 26 6.23 -15.39 -9.23
C PHE A 26 7.60 -14.86 -8.82
N THR A 27 8.25 -15.53 -7.87
CA THR A 27 9.49 -15.07 -7.26
C THR A 27 10.68 -15.11 -8.20
N SER A 28 10.76 -16.10 -9.10
CA SER A 28 11.81 -16.20 -10.12
C SER A 28 11.76 -15.10 -11.17
N ALA A 29 10.56 -14.54 -11.44
CA ALA A 29 10.36 -13.46 -12.40
C ALA A 29 10.77 -12.07 -11.87
N LEU A 30 11.06 -11.95 -10.57
CA LEU A 30 11.40 -10.66 -9.95
C LEU A 30 12.88 -10.33 -10.09
N ASP A 31 13.15 -9.07 -10.45
CA ASP A 31 14.49 -8.50 -10.35
C ASP A 31 14.90 -8.22 -8.88
N THR A 32 16.17 -7.89 -8.66
CA THR A 32 16.73 -7.65 -7.32
C THR A 32 16.02 -6.52 -6.58
N LEU A 33 15.67 -5.43 -7.27
CA LEU A 33 15.00 -4.28 -6.66
C LEU A 33 13.56 -4.63 -6.27
N GLN A 34 12.84 -5.34 -7.12
CA GLN A 34 11.49 -5.83 -6.85
C GLN A 34 11.46 -6.79 -5.66
N ARG A 35 12.46 -7.68 -5.53
CA ARG A 35 12.59 -8.56 -4.36
C ARG A 35 12.80 -7.76 -3.08
N GLN A 36 13.71 -6.78 -3.10
CA GLN A 36 13.93 -5.91 -1.94
C GLN A 36 12.66 -5.16 -1.55
N ASN A 37 11.97 -4.56 -2.53
CA ASN A 37 10.71 -3.85 -2.32
C ASN A 37 9.64 -4.74 -1.68
N ILE A 38 9.56 -6.03 -2.06
CA ILE A 38 8.64 -6.99 -1.44
C ILE A 38 9.03 -7.25 0.02
N ILE A 39 10.31 -7.48 0.31
CA ILE A 39 10.80 -7.73 1.67
C ILE A 39 10.51 -6.52 2.57
N ASP A 40 10.85 -5.31 2.12
CA ASP A 40 10.62 -4.07 2.87
C ASP A 40 9.13 -3.84 3.13
N THR A 41 8.30 -4.13 2.12
CA THR A 41 6.84 -4.03 2.25
C THR A 41 6.30 -5.07 3.23
N PHE A 42 6.77 -6.32 3.18
CA PHE A 42 6.39 -7.37 4.12
C PHE A 42 6.72 -6.97 5.56
N SER A 43 7.97 -6.53 5.80
CA SER A 43 8.42 -6.11 7.13
C SER A 43 7.60 -4.93 7.65
N ARG A 44 7.28 -3.96 6.78
CA ARG A 44 6.47 -2.80 7.17
C ARG A 44 5.05 -3.18 7.52
N VAL A 45 4.41 -4.05 6.74
CA VAL A 45 3.06 -4.54 7.07
C VAL A 45 3.07 -5.36 8.35
N ASP A 46 4.05 -6.24 8.53
CA ASP A 46 4.21 -7.05 9.74
C ASP A 46 4.37 -6.15 10.98
N PHE A 47 5.23 -5.14 10.91
CA PHE A 47 5.43 -4.17 11.98
C PHE A 47 4.15 -3.40 12.32
N LEU A 48 3.49 -2.82 11.32
CA LEU A 48 2.29 -2.00 11.52
C LEU A 48 1.11 -2.81 12.06
N THR A 49 1.05 -4.10 11.73
CA THR A 49 -0.07 -4.98 12.06
C THR A 49 0.26 -5.97 13.17
N LYS A 50 1.48 -5.90 13.73
CA LYS A 50 2.00 -6.83 14.75
C LYS A 50 1.85 -8.31 14.31
N GLY A 51 2.10 -8.57 13.03
CA GLY A 51 1.99 -9.90 12.41
C GLY A 51 0.58 -10.44 12.21
N THR A 52 -0.46 -9.63 12.39
CA THR A 52 -1.86 -10.06 12.21
C THR A 52 -2.30 -10.09 10.75
N ILE A 53 -1.62 -9.33 9.88
CA ILE A 53 -1.95 -9.24 8.46
C ILE A 53 -0.75 -9.67 7.62
N GLN A 54 -1.02 -10.56 6.67
CA GLN A 54 -0.04 -11.01 5.68
C GLN A 54 -0.55 -10.64 4.28
N PRO A 55 0.24 -9.90 3.47
CA PRO A 55 -0.21 -9.56 2.14
C PRO A 55 -0.26 -10.81 1.24
N LYS A 56 -1.32 -10.91 0.43
CA LYS A 56 -1.57 -12.04 -0.47
C LYS A 56 -0.81 -11.86 -1.79
N LEU A 57 -0.53 -12.96 -2.48
CA LEU A 57 0.14 -12.95 -3.78
C LEU A 57 -0.48 -11.98 -4.80
N SER A 58 -1.81 -11.92 -4.89
CA SER A 58 -2.50 -11.01 -5.82
C SER A 58 -2.21 -9.53 -5.53
N GLN A 59 -1.99 -9.18 -4.26
CA GLN A 59 -1.64 -7.83 -3.84
C GLN A 59 -0.20 -7.51 -4.23
N PHE A 60 0.73 -8.46 -4.10
CA PHE A 60 2.10 -8.30 -4.59
C PHE A 60 2.19 -8.20 -6.11
N LYS A 61 1.41 -8.99 -6.85
CA LYS A 61 1.33 -8.86 -8.31
C LYS A 61 0.89 -7.45 -8.74
N CYS A 62 -0.11 -6.90 -8.06
CA CYS A 62 -0.55 -5.52 -8.27
C CYS A 62 0.57 -4.52 -7.91
N PHE A 63 1.13 -4.65 -6.71
CA PHE A 63 2.18 -3.78 -6.20
C PHE A 63 3.42 -3.72 -7.09
N VAL A 64 3.98 -4.86 -7.50
CA VAL A 64 5.15 -4.92 -8.39
C VAL A 64 4.85 -4.25 -9.74
N SER A 65 3.66 -4.50 -10.29
CA SER A 65 3.24 -3.88 -11.56
C SER A 65 3.10 -2.35 -11.42
N LEU A 66 2.57 -1.87 -10.28
CA LEU A 66 2.44 -0.43 -10.00
C LEU A 66 3.81 0.24 -9.80
N LEU A 67 4.77 -0.43 -9.15
CA LEU A 67 6.14 0.08 -9.03
C LEU A 67 6.85 0.17 -10.38
N ALA A 68 6.55 -0.77 -11.30
CA ALA A 68 6.99 -0.71 -12.68
C ALA A 68 6.23 0.34 -13.54
N SER A 69 5.42 1.22 -12.90
CA SER A 69 4.61 2.25 -13.57
C SER A 69 3.66 1.70 -14.64
N SER A 70 3.25 0.43 -14.50
CA SER A 70 2.31 -0.22 -15.42
C SER A 70 0.86 0.10 -15.04
N GLN A 71 -0.01 0.15 -16.05
CA GLN A 71 -1.46 0.25 -15.83
C GLN A 71 -2.02 -1.14 -15.51
N VAL A 72 -2.76 -1.26 -14.41
CA VAL A 72 -3.21 -2.56 -13.89
C VAL A 72 -4.71 -2.56 -13.67
N VAL A 73 -5.38 -3.61 -14.14
CA VAL A 73 -6.79 -3.89 -13.82
C VAL A 73 -6.85 -5.09 -12.88
N VAL A 74 -7.32 -4.87 -11.65
CA VAL A 74 -7.42 -5.92 -10.63
C VAL A 74 -8.86 -6.43 -10.53
N LYS A 75 -9.10 -7.65 -11.01
CA LYS A 75 -10.35 -8.38 -10.78
C LYS A 75 -10.22 -9.23 -9.52
N ALA A 76 -11.01 -8.92 -8.51
CA ALA A 76 -11.01 -9.64 -7.23
C ALA A 76 -12.38 -9.57 -6.57
N ALA A 77 -12.70 -10.51 -5.69
CA ALA A 77 -13.92 -10.47 -4.88
C ALA A 77 -13.90 -9.30 -3.87
N THR A 78 -15.06 -8.95 -3.31
CA THR A 78 -15.24 -7.82 -2.39
C THR A 78 -14.41 -7.93 -1.11
N ASP A 79 -14.16 -9.15 -0.65
CA ASP A 79 -13.38 -9.52 0.54
C ASP A 79 -11.90 -9.77 0.25
N ALA A 80 -11.45 -9.62 -0.99
CA ALA A 80 -10.08 -9.92 -1.41
C ALA A 80 -9.04 -8.86 -0.99
N SER A 81 -9.36 -8.00 -0.01
CA SER A 81 -8.46 -7.00 0.57
C SER A 81 -7.83 -6.09 -0.50
N LYS A 82 -8.65 -5.56 -1.41
CA LYS A 82 -8.23 -4.63 -2.48
C LYS A 82 -7.58 -3.38 -1.91
N THR A 83 -8.06 -2.91 -0.77
CA THR A 83 -7.55 -1.73 -0.08
C THR A 83 -6.07 -1.87 0.26
N LEU A 84 -5.67 -3.00 0.86
CA LEU A 84 -4.26 -3.26 1.18
C LEU A 84 -3.40 -3.22 -0.10
N ALA A 85 -3.86 -3.81 -1.21
CA ALA A 85 -3.13 -3.77 -2.49
C ALA A 85 -2.87 -2.33 -2.98
N THR A 86 -3.77 -1.39 -2.70
CA THR A 86 -3.59 0.03 -3.04
C THR A 86 -2.68 0.78 -2.08
N MET A 87 -2.54 0.31 -0.84
CA MET A 87 -1.66 0.92 0.17
C MET A 87 -0.19 0.52 -0.01
N LEU A 88 0.10 -0.71 -0.44
CA LEU A 88 1.49 -1.21 -0.53
C LEU A 88 2.44 -0.25 -1.29
N PRO A 89 2.08 0.31 -2.46
CA PRO A 89 2.96 1.25 -3.17
C PRO A 89 3.27 2.55 -2.40
N LEU A 90 2.37 2.96 -1.50
CA LEU A 90 2.51 4.19 -0.72
C LEU A 90 3.55 4.05 0.39
N PHE A 91 3.76 2.84 0.91
CA PHE A 91 4.80 2.61 1.92
C PHE A 91 6.22 2.86 1.41
N LEU A 92 6.46 2.67 0.11
CA LEU A 92 7.76 2.86 -0.52
C LEU A 92 7.92 4.20 -1.24
N SER A 93 6.85 5.00 -1.31
CA SER A 93 6.83 6.26 -2.05
C SER A 93 6.45 7.44 -1.15
N PRO A 94 7.28 7.83 -0.17
CA PRO A 94 6.93 8.86 0.82
C PRO A 94 6.68 10.25 0.19
N ASN A 95 7.26 10.51 -0.99
CA ASN A 95 7.12 11.78 -1.70
C ASN A 95 6.08 11.75 -2.83
N LYS A 96 5.23 10.72 -2.89
CA LYS A 96 4.17 10.60 -3.90
C LYS A 96 2.80 10.65 -3.26
N MET A 97 1.83 11.17 -4.02
CA MET A 97 0.42 11.17 -3.65
C MET A 97 -0.32 10.17 -4.54
N ALA A 98 -1.26 9.41 -3.96
CA ALA A 98 -2.24 8.65 -4.71
C ALA A 98 -3.61 9.32 -4.61
N ILE A 99 -4.34 9.33 -5.73
CA ILE A 99 -5.70 9.81 -5.82
C ILE A 99 -6.60 8.61 -6.09
N THR A 100 -7.47 8.31 -5.13
CA THR A 100 -8.45 7.24 -5.26
C THR A 100 -9.81 7.84 -5.61
N VAL A 101 -10.34 7.49 -6.78
CA VAL A 101 -11.66 7.93 -7.22
C VAL A 101 -12.68 6.84 -6.90
N MET A 102 -13.67 7.17 -6.06
CA MET A 102 -14.77 6.28 -5.73
C MET A 102 -16.09 6.87 -6.22
N PRO A 103 -16.87 6.13 -7.03
CA PRO A 103 -18.11 6.66 -7.60
C PRO A 103 -19.25 6.77 -6.58
N LEU A 104 -19.20 6.03 -5.46
CA LEU A 104 -20.27 5.99 -4.47
C LEU A 104 -20.01 6.97 -3.31
N LYS A 105 -20.99 7.85 -3.05
CA LYS A 105 -21.03 8.78 -1.89
C LYS A 105 -21.34 8.09 -0.55
N LEU A 106 -21.00 6.80 -0.39
CA LEU A 106 -21.21 6.16 0.90
C LEU A 106 -20.14 6.68 1.85
N ARG A 107 -20.45 7.80 2.52
CA ARG A 107 -19.59 8.51 3.48
C ARG A 107 -18.93 7.53 4.43
N THR A 108 -19.67 6.55 4.92
CA THR A 108 -19.16 5.48 5.79
C THR A 108 -18.02 4.70 5.15
N ILE A 109 -18.14 4.28 3.89
CA ILE A 109 -17.08 3.51 3.19
C ILE A 109 -15.83 4.36 2.99
N VAL A 110 -16.00 5.61 2.55
CA VAL A 110 -14.87 6.51 2.33
C VAL A 110 -14.17 6.85 3.65
N THR A 111 -14.94 7.13 4.71
CA THR A 111 -14.38 7.38 6.05
C THR A 111 -13.69 6.14 6.62
N LEU A 112 -14.25 4.93 6.42
CA LEU A 112 -13.61 3.69 6.84
C LEU A 112 -12.27 3.49 6.12
N GLN A 113 -12.20 3.73 4.80
CA GLN A 113 -10.94 3.68 4.08
C GLN A 113 -9.95 4.72 4.59
N VAL A 114 -10.33 5.99 4.72
CA VAL A 114 -9.41 7.01 5.27
C VAL A 114 -8.87 6.60 6.64
N ASN A 115 -9.73 6.10 7.53
CA ASN A 115 -9.30 5.62 8.84
C ASN A 115 -8.35 4.43 8.75
N GLU A 116 -8.57 3.50 7.82
CA GLU A 116 -7.66 2.38 7.56
C GLU A 116 -6.29 2.91 7.12
N PHE A 117 -6.22 3.85 6.17
CA PHE A 117 -4.97 4.44 5.72
C PHE A 117 -4.23 5.15 6.88
N LEU A 118 -4.95 5.89 7.71
CA LEU A 118 -4.38 6.55 8.90
C LEU A 118 -3.82 5.53 9.90
N GLN A 119 -4.47 4.38 10.11
CA GLN A 119 -3.96 3.30 10.97
C GLN A 119 -2.66 2.71 10.42
N PHE A 120 -2.51 2.65 9.10
CA PHE A 120 -1.27 2.25 8.44
C PHE A 120 -0.22 3.39 8.34
N GLY A 121 -0.48 4.53 8.98
CA GLY A 121 0.44 5.68 8.99
C GLY A 121 0.47 6.48 7.69
N ILE A 122 -0.52 6.31 6.81
CA ILE A 122 -0.63 7.04 5.55
C ILE A 122 -1.58 8.23 5.76
N SER A 123 -1.03 9.44 5.71
CA SER A 123 -1.82 10.67 5.76
C SER A 123 -2.81 10.71 4.60
N SER A 124 -4.11 10.75 4.91
CA SER A 124 -5.18 10.62 3.92
C SER A 124 -6.34 11.54 4.25
N ILE A 125 -6.96 12.08 3.19
CA ILE A 125 -8.16 12.91 3.28
C ILE A 125 -9.19 12.46 2.26
N ALA A 126 -10.47 12.68 2.57
CA ALA A 126 -11.57 12.48 1.63
C ALA A 126 -12.16 13.82 1.21
N ILE A 127 -12.28 14.02 -0.10
CA ILE A 127 -12.90 15.21 -0.69
C ILE A 127 -14.19 14.76 -1.37
N ASN A 128 -15.32 15.34 -0.95
CA ASN A 128 -16.61 15.10 -1.58
C ASN A 128 -17.46 16.39 -1.56
N HIS A 129 -18.70 16.31 -2.03
CA HIS A 129 -19.62 17.45 -2.07
C HIS A 129 -19.91 18.06 -0.68
N ASP A 130 -19.85 17.26 0.38
CA ASP A 130 -20.17 17.68 1.75
C ASP A 130 -18.94 18.17 2.52
N SER A 131 -17.74 18.12 1.91
CA SER A 131 -16.54 18.74 2.45
C SER A 131 -16.78 20.25 2.61
N PRO A 132 -16.59 20.83 3.82
CA PRO A 132 -16.85 22.24 4.04
C PRO A 132 -16.11 23.10 3.01
N HIS A 133 -16.81 24.09 2.46
CA HIS A 133 -16.20 25.14 1.64
C HIS A 133 -15.39 26.10 2.54
N ASP A 134 -14.34 25.57 3.15
CA ASP A 134 -13.42 26.39 3.93
C ASP A 134 -12.50 27.14 2.96
N LYS A 135 -12.85 28.41 2.71
CA LYS A 135 -12.08 29.31 1.84
C LYS A 135 -10.64 29.50 2.32
N THR A 136 -10.33 29.23 3.60
CA THR A 136 -8.96 29.37 4.12
C THR A 136 -8.02 28.26 3.65
N LEU A 137 -8.52 27.04 3.40
CA LEU A 137 -7.73 25.94 2.84
C LEU A 137 -7.28 26.20 1.40
N TRP A 138 -8.06 26.97 0.64
CA TRP A 138 -7.76 27.36 -0.75
C TRP A 138 -6.93 28.65 -0.86
N ASN A 139 -6.71 29.35 0.26
CA ASN A 139 -6.00 30.63 0.32
C ASN A 139 -4.54 30.49 0.79
N VAL A 140 -4.02 29.27 0.94
CA VAL A 140 -2.59 29.04 1.14
C VAL A 140 -1.89 29.41 -0.17
N ARG A 141 -1.51 30.68 -0.27
CA ARG A 141 -0.69 31.22 -1.35
C ARG A 141 0.59 30.41 -1.43
N GLU A 142 0.93 29.98 -2.65
CA GLU A 142 2.27 29.56 -3.05
C GLU A 142 3.29 30.50 -2.40
N HIS A 143 3.96 30.04 -1.35
CA HIS A 143 5.17 30.72 -0.87
C HIS A 143 6.34 30.09 -1.61
N SER A 144 6.59 30.71 -2.78
CA SER A 144 7.89 31.26 -3.18
C SER A 144 9.11 30.38 -2.98
N ALA A 145 9.54 29.77 -4.08
CA ALA A 145 10.96 29.54 -4.32
C ALA A 145 11.64 30.91 -4.49
N ASP A 146 12.44 31.29 -3.49
CA ASP A 146 13.59 32.19 -3.64
C ASP A 146 14.86 31.32 -3.49
#